data_AF-A0A7K6MP73-F1
#
_entry.id   AF-A0A7K6MP73-F1
#
_cell.length_a   1.000
_cell.length_b   1.000
_cell.length_c   1.000
_cell.angle_alpha   90.00
_cell.angle_beta   90.00
_cell.angle_gamma   90.00
#
_symmetry.space_group_name_H-M   'P 1'
#
loop_
_entity.id
_entity.type
_entity.pdbx_description
1 polymer ?
#
loop_
_entity_poly.entity_id
_entity_poly.type
_entity_poly.pdbx_seq_one_letter_code
_entity_poly.pdbx_strand_id
1 'polypeptide(L)'
;RDNLEWLARATNWAKFTATASLGVIHKGHEKEALQLMATYLPKDTSPGSAYQEGGGLYALGLIHANHGGDIIDYLLNQLKNASNDIVRHGGSLGLGLAAMGTARQDVYDLLKTNLYQDDAVTGEAAGLALGLVMLGSKNAQAIEDMVGYAQETQHEKILRGLAVGIALVMYGRMEEADALIESLCRDK
;
A
#
# COMPACT_ATOMS: atom_id res chain seq x y z
N ARG A 1 3.55 -24.04 11.17
CA ARG A 1 5.02 -24.06 10.93
C ARG A 1 5.42 -25.16 9.94
N ASP A 2 4.56 -26.16 9.69
CA ASP A 2 4.85 -27.32 8.82
C ASP A 2 5.06 -27.02 7.33
N ASN A 3 4.59 -25.88 6.81
CA ASN A 3 4.65 -25.54 5.37
C ASN A 3 5.80 -24.59 4.99
N LEU A 4 6.83 -24.45 5.85
CA LEU A 4 7.97 -23.56 5.60
C LEU A 4 8.75 -23.93 4.33
N GLU A 5 8.95 -25.22 4.06
CA GLU A 5 9.57 -25.69 2.81
C GLU A 5 8.72 -25.39 1.57
N TRP A 6 7.38 -25.45 1.69
CA TRP A 6 6.49 -25.10 0.59
C TRP A 6 6.58 -23.60 0.25
N LEU A 7 6.66 -22.74 1.26
CA LEU A 7 6.82 -21.30 1.07
C LEU A 7 8.19 -20.94 0.47
N ALA A 8 9.23 -21.71 0.81
CA ALA A 8 10.55 -21.58 0.20
C ALA A 8 10.57 -21.93 -1.30
N ARG A 9 9.72 -22.88 -1.74
CA ARG A 9 9.55 -23.29 -3.14
C ARG A 9 8.82 -22.29 -4.02
N ALA A 10 8.06 -21.36 -3.44
CA ALA A 10 7.40 -20.30 -4.20
C ALA A 10 8.43 -19.38 -4.86
N THR A 11 8.11 -18.81 -6.03
CA THR A 11 9.00 -17.92 -6.78
C THR A 11 8.32 -16.58 -7.06
N ASN A 12 9.10 -15.49 -7.06
CA ASN A 12 8.64 -14.13 -7.40
C ASN A 12 7.39 -13.70 -6.60
N TRP A 13 6.38 -13.17 -7.29
CA TRP A 13 5.11 -12.70 -6.71
C TRP A 13 4.32 -13.78 -5.96
N ALA A 14 4.50 -15.06 -6.28
CA ALA A 14 3.88 -16.14 -5.49
C ALA A 14 4.47 -16.19 -4.07
N LYS A 15 5.78 -15.93 -3.92
CA LYS A 15 6.44 -15.82 -2.61
C LYS A 15 5.98 -14.59 -1.84
N PHE A 16 5.76 -13.47 -2.54
CA PHE A 16 5.18 -12.27 -1.96
C PHE A 16 3.79 -12.56 -1.38
N THR A 17 2.88 -13.13 -2.18
CA THR A 17 1.51 -13.44 -1.75
C THR A 17 1.47 -14.48 -0.64
N ALA A 18 2.31 -15.52 -0.69
CA ALA A 18 2.41 -16.50 0.37
C ALA A 18 2.83 -15.86 1.70
N THR A 19 3.80 -14.93 1.68
CA THR A 19 4.21 -14.20 2.88
C THR A 19 3.11 -13.26 3.36
N ALA A 20 2.46 -12.53 2.45
CA ALA A 20 1.34 -11.64 2.76
C ALA A 20 0.16 -12.36 3.44
N SER A 21 -0.13 -13.59 3.02
CA SER A 21 -1.21 -14.40 3.59
C SER A 21 -1.04 -14.70 5.08
N LEU A 22 0.20 -14.71 5.58
CA LEU A 22 0.46 -14.82 7.01
C LEU A 22 -0.15 -13.65 7.79
N GLY A 23 -0.19 -12.45 7.20
CA GLY A 23 -0.82 -11.29 7.83
C GLY A 23 -2.31 -11.45 8.04
N VAL A 24 -3.00 -12.15 7.12
CA VAL A 24 -4.43 -12.45 7.25
C VAL A 24 -4.69 -13.45 8.37
N ILE A 25 -3.84 -14.49 8.48
CA ILE A 25 -3.94 -15.50 9.54
C ILE A 25 -3.77 -14.87 10.93
N HIS A 26 -2.86 -13.89 11.03
CA HIS A 26 -2.51 -13.26 12.31
C HIS A 26 -3.24 -11.94 12.56
N LYS A 27 -4.27 -11.63 11.76
CA LYS A 27 -5.07 -10.41 11.91
C LYS A 27 -5.65 -10.33 13.34
N GLY A 28 -5.45 -9.19 14.01
CA GLY A 28 -5.91 -8.93 15.38
C GLY A 28 -4.95 -9.34 16.50
N HIS A 29 -3.85 -10.03 16.20
CA HIS A 29 -2.82 -10.38 17.20
C HIS A 29 -1.71 -9.31 17.26
N GLU A 30 -2.07 -8.07 17.57
CA GLU A 30 -1.19 -6.89 17.46
C GLU A 30 0.10 -6.98 18.29
N LYS A 31 0.03 -7.55 19.50
CA LYS A 31 1.17 -7.61 20.43
C LYS A 31 2.25 -8.60 19.99
N GLU A 32 1.86 -9.68 19.32
CA GLU A 32 2.78 -10.73 18.87
C GLU A 32 3.13 -10.59 17.38
N ALA A 33 2.38 -9.76 16.64
CA ALA A 33 2.55 -9.52 15.21
C ALA A 33 3.99 -9.20 14.82
N LEU A 34 4.62 -8.26 15.52
CA LEU A 34 5.99 -7.83 15.23
C LEU A 34 6.99 -8.95 15.48
N GLN A 35 6.82 -9.73 16.56
CA GLN A 35 7.72 -10.82 16.91
C GLN A 35 7.57 -12.01 15.94
N LEU A 36 6.34 -12.30 15.52
CA LEU A 36 6.02 -13.36 14.57
C LEU A 36 6.48 -13.02 13.15
N MET A 37 6.29 -11.76 12.73
CA MET A 37 6.69 -11.28 11.41
C MET A 37 8.16 -10.86 11.34
N ALA A 38 8.88 -10.74 12.47
CA ALA A 38 10.29 -10.36 12.50
C ALA A 38 11.18 -11.25 11.61
N THR A 39 10.82 -12.50 11.33
CA THR A 39 11.59 -13.37 10.43
C THR A 39 11.38 -13.07 8.95
N TYR A 40 10.33 -12.31 8.61
CA TYR A 40 9.94 -11.96 7.25
C TYR A 40 10.11 -10.46 6.93
N LEU A 41 10.47 -9.65 7.94
CA LEU A 41 10.76 -8.23 7.78
C LEU A 41 12.21 -7.99 7.30
N PRO A 42 12.48 -6.87 6.63
CA PRO A 42 13.83 -6.50 6.20
C PRO A 42 14.78 -6.47 7.41
N LYS A 43 15.87 -7.24 7.36
CA LYS A 43 16.91 -7.30 8.40
C LYS A 43 18.30 -7.26 7.76
N ASP A 44 19.22 -6.51 8.35
CA ASP A 44 20.64 -6.49 7.96
C ASP A 44 21.33 -7.87 8.04
N THR A 45 20.78 -8.81 8.80
CA THR A 45 21.47 -10.05 9.20
C THR A 45 21.23 -11.25 8.28
N SER A 46 20.24 -11.20 7.39
CA SER A 46 20.06 -12.24 6.37
C SER A 46 19.22 -11.68 5.24
N PRO A 47 19.75 -11.55 4.00
CA PRO A 47 18.97 -11.03 2.90
C PRO A 47 17.87 -12.04 2.57
N GLY A 48 16.64 -11.70 2.94
CA GLY A 48 15.48 -12.40 2.43
C GLY A 48 15.37 -12.14 0.93
N SER A 49 14.56 -12.91 0.22
CA SER A 49 14.16 -12.47 -1.12
C SER A 49 13.36 -11.18 -0.97
N ALA A 50 13.60 -10.16 -1.80
CA ALA A 50 12.87 -8.88 -1.77
C ALA A 50 11.33 -9.07 -1.78
N TYR A 51 10.84 -10.14 -2.43
CA TYR A 51 9.44 -10.54 -2.42
C TYR A 51 8.93 -10.97 -1.05
N GLN A 52 9.76 -11.66 -0.27
CA GLN A 52 9.43 -12.05 1.10
C GLN A 52 9.41 -10.83 2.02
N GLU A 53 10.40 -9.95 1.90
CA GLU A 53 10.49 -8.72 2.69
C GLU A 53 9.33 -7.77 2.40
N GLY A 54 9.02 -7.52 1.13
CA GLY A 54 7.85 -6.74 0.73
C GLY A 54 6.54 -7.39 1.17
N GLY A 55 6.41 -8.72 1.03
CA GLY A 55 5.23 -9.46 1.49
C GLY A 55 5.07 -9.43 3.02
N GLY A 56 6.18 -9.38 3.76
CA GLY A 56 6.21 -9.21 5.21
C GLY A 56 5.72 -7.84 5.67
N LEU A 57 6.15 -6.77 4.99
CA LEU A 57 5.64 -5.41 5.24
C LEU A 57 4.13 -5.31 4.94
N TYR A 58 3.68 -5.92 3.84
CA TYR A 58 2.26 -5.96 3.52
C TYR A 58 1.45 -6.78 4.54
N ALA A 59 1.98 -7.93 4.97
CA ALA A 59 1.40 -8.74 6.05
C ALA A 59 1.26 -7.94 7.35
N LEU A 60 2.28 -7.15 7.71
CA LEU A 60 2.26 -6.31 8.90
C LEU A 60 1.15 -5.26 8.83
N GLY A 61 0.99 -4.60 7.68
CA GLY A 61 -0.12 -3.68 7.44
C GLY A 61 -1.49 -4.34 7.52
N LEU A 62 -1.64 -5.59 7.03
CA LEU A 62 -2.87 -6.36 7.14
C LEU A 62 -3.23 -6.70 8.60
N ILE A 63 -2.23 -7.01 9.44
CA ILE A 63 -2.47 -7.32 10.85
C ILE A 63 -2.97 -6.09 11.60
N HIS A 64 -2.38 -4.92 11.31
CA HIS A 64 -2.68 -3.65 11.96
C HIS A 64 -3.65 -2.76 11.15
N ALA A 65 -4.43 -3.34 10.25
CA ALA A 65 -5.38 -2.59 9.43
C ALA A 65 -6.35 -1.81 10.35
N ASN A 66 -6.45 -0.49 10.13
CA ASN A 66 -7.27 0.45 10.91
C ASN A 66 -6.87 0.66 12.38
N HIS A 67 -5.79 0.02 12.87
CA HIS A 67 -5.31 0.13 14.27
C HIS A 67 -3.80 0.43 14.32
N GLY A 68 -3.28 1.03 13.26
CA GLY A 68 -1.85 1.13 13.02
C GLY A 68 -1.10 2.24 13.74
N GLY A 69 -1.50 2.68 14.93
CA GLY A 69 -0.91 3.85 15.62
C GLY A 69 0.63 3.89 15.56
N ASP A 70 1.28 2.98 16.29
CA ASP A 70 2.75 2.94 16.36
C ASP A 70 3.41 2.29 15.12
N ILE A 71 2.67 1.46 14.38
CA ILE A 71 3.20 0.74 13.22
C ILE A 71 3.27 1.61 11.96
N ILE A 72 2.43 2.64 11.86
CA ILE A 72 2.46 3.59 10.74
C ILE A 72 3.82 4.26 10.69
N ASP A 73 4.35 4.74 11.82
CA ASP A 73 5.64 5.41 11.85
C ASP A 73 6.79 4.44 11.52
N TYR A 74 6.68 3.18 11.97
CA TYR A 74 7.62 2.13 11.58
C TYR A 74 7.59 1.86 10.06
N LEU A 75 6.41 1.64 9.49
CA LEU A 75 6.22 1.39 8.06
C LEU A 75 6.65 2.59 7.20
N LEU A 76 6.39 3.80 7.68
CA LEU A 76 6.80 5.05 7.04
C LEU A 76 8.33 5.17 7.00
N ASN A 77 9.02 4.84 8.09
CA ASN A 77 10.49 4.81 8.10
C ASN A 77 11.05 3.69 7.21
N GLN A 78 10.44 2.50 7.21
CA GLN A 78 10.83 1.41 6.31
C GLN A 78 10.66 1.79 4.84
N LEU A 79 9.56 2.46 4.49
CA LEU A 79 9.29 2.89 3.12
C LEU A 79 10.27 3.97 2.65
N LYS A 80 10.68 4.90 3.54
CA LYS A 80 11.72 5.90 3.23
C LYS A 80 13.09 5.27 2.96
N ASN A 81 13.43 4.21 3.69
CA ASN A 81 14.72 3.52 3.56
C ASN A 81 14.72 2.42 2.49
N ALA A 82 13.55 2.07 1.95
CA ALA A 82 13.44 1.02 0.95
C ALA A 82 14.11 1.44 -0.37
N SER A 83 15.10 0.64 -0.79
CA SER A 83 15.82 0.82 -2.06
C SER A 83 15.26 -0.04 -3.19
N ASN A 84 14.47 -1.07 -2.86
CA ASN A 84 13.96 -2.05 -3.81
C ASN A 84 12.47 -1.83 -4.08
N ASP A 85 12.07 -1.82 -5.36
CA ASP A 85 10.71 -1.52 -5.81
C ASP A 85 9.69 -2.52 -5.26
N ILE A 86 10.07 -3.79 -5.08
CA ILE A 86 9.19 -4.81 -4.51
C ILE A 86 8.91 -4.54 -3.02
N VAL A 87 9.93 -4.07 -2.30
CA VAL A 87 9.81 -3.72 -0.87
C VAL A 87 8.99 -2.44 -0.73
N ARG A 88 9.20 -1.45 -1.60
CA ARG A 88 8.36 -0.23 -1.67
C ARG A 88 6.91 -0.56 -1.98
N HIS A 89 6.64 -1.46 -2.92
CA HIS A 89 5.29 -1.91 -3.24
C HIS A 89 4.57 -2.50 -2.01
N GLY A 90 5.22 -3.46 -1.33
CA GLY A 90 4.65 -4.06 -0.12
C GLY A 90 4.51 -3.07 1.05
N GLY A 91 5.49 -2.18 1.20
CA GLY A 91 5.48 -1.11 2.20
C GLY A 91 4.36 -0.09 1.95
N SER A 92 4.15 0.35 0.71
CA SER A 92 3.07 1.27 0.34
C SER A 92 1.69 0.66 0.60
N LEU A 93 1.46 -0.60 0.21
CA LEU A 93 0.21 -1.30 0.51
C LEU A 93 -0.01 -1.47 2.01
N GLY A 94 1.03 -1.90 2.73
CA GLY A 94 0.95 -2.10 4.18
C GLY A 94 0.68 -0.79 4.93
N LEU A 95 1.35 0.29 4.53
CA LEU A 95 1.20 1.63 5.10
C LEU A 95 -0.21 2.18 4.83
N GLY A 96 -0.72 2.02 3.60
CA GLY A 96 -2.09 2.43 3.25
C GLY A 96 -3.17 1.73 4.08
N LEU A 97 -3.00 0.43 4.36
CA LEU A 97 -3.91 -0.32 5.24
C LEU A 97 -3.82 0.10 6.70
N ALA A 98 -2.60 0.32 7.20
CA ALA A 98 -2.37 0.74 8.58
C ALA A 98 -2.91 2.15 8.84
N ALA A 99 -2.72 3.07 7.89
CA ALA A 99 -3.13 4.47 7.95
C ALA A 99 -4.53 4.74 7.33
N MET A 100 -5.32 3.70 7.09
CA MET A 100 -6.62 3.81 6.45
C MET A 100 -7.55 4.77 7.22
N GLY A 101 -8.11 5.76 6.54
CA GLY A 101 -9.04 6.73 7.13
C GLY A 101 -8.45 7.69 8.17
N THR A 102 -7.12 7.70 8.36
CA THR A 102 -6.46 8.62 9.30
C THR A 102 -6.32 10.04 8.74
N ALA A 103 -6.41 10.22 7.41
CA ALA A 103 -6.20 11.49 6.71
C ALA A 103 -4.87 12.18 7.06
N ARG A 104 -3.84 11.39 7.42
CA ARG A 104 -2.49 11.88 7.73
C ARG A 104 -1.77 12.38 6.48
N GLN A 105 -1.44 13.68 6.47
CA GLN A 105 -0.76 14.34 5.34
C GLN A 105 0.68 13.86 5.14
N ASP A 106 1.39 13.57 6.23
CA ASP A 106 2.78 13.11 6.17
C ASP A 106 2.93 11.74 5.47
N VAL A 107 1.96 10.85 5.67
CA VAL A 107 1.87 9.57 4.96
C VAL A 107 1.52 9.80 3.49
N TYR A 108 0.58 10.71 3.21
CA TYR A 108 0.15 11.06 1.87
C TYR A 108 1.30 11.64 1.03
N ASP A 109 2.07 12.59 1.56
CA ASP A 109 3.20 13.23 0.87
C ASP A 109 4.31 12.22 0.50
N LEU A 110 4.58 11.26 1.40
CA LEU A 110 5.55 10.20 1.11
C LEU A 110 5.05 9.27 0.00
N LEU A 111 3.79 8.84 0.06
CA LEU A 111 3.20 7.99 -0.98
C LEU A 111 3.14 8.71 -2.33
N LYS A 112 2.85 10.02 -2.32
CA LYS A 112 2.87 10.89 -3.50
C LYS A 112 4.28 10.99 -4.09
N THR A 113 5.31 11.11 -3.25
CA THR A 113 6.71 11.09 -3.69
C THR A 113 7.07 9.77 -4.38
N ASN A 114 6.60 8.64 -3.85
CA ASN A 114 6.81 7.33 -4.45
C ASN A 114 6.03 7.15 -5.76
N LEU A 115 4.85 7.74 -5.87
CA LEU A 115 4.06 7.75 -7.10
C LEU A 115 4.82 8.50 -8.21
N TYR A 116 5.42 9.66 -7.90
CA TYR A 116 6.21 10.45 -8.84
C TYR A 116 7.55 9.82 -9.28
N GLN A 117 7.99 8.73 -8.64
CA GLN A 117 9.13 7.97 -9.16
C GLN A 117 8.79 7.21 -10.45
N ASP A 118 7.51 7.15 -10.85
CA ASP A 118 7.00 6.54 -12.08
C ASP A 118 7.40 5.07 -12.26
N ASP A 119 7.61 4.35 -11.14
CA ASP A 119 7.81 2.90 -11.16
C ASP A 119 6.46 2.18 -11.24
N ALA A 120 6.27 1.35 -12.27
CA ALA A 120 4.99 0.71 -12.56
C ALA A 120 4.46 -0.19 -11.43
N VAL A 121 5.35 -0.79 -10.63
CA VAL A 121 4.97 -1.70 -9.54
C VAL A 121 4.66 -0.91 -8.27
N THR A 122 5.56 -0.01 -7.88
CA THR A 122 5.40 0.82 -6.69
C THR A 122 4.25 1.80 -6.84
N GLY A 123 4.07 2.38 -8.03
CA GLY A 123 3.04 3.37 -8.33
C GLY A 123 1.61 2.81 -8.26
N GLU A 124 1.38 1.55 -8.66
CA GLU A 124 0.08 0.89 -8.48
C GLU A 124 -0.29 0.78 -7.00
N ALA A 125 0.66 0.33 -6.16
CA ALA A 125 0.47 0.23 -4.71
C ALA A 125 0.31 1.61 -4.06
N ALA A 126 1.10 2.60 -4.47
CA ALA A 126 1.03 3.96 -3.96
C ALA A 126 -0.32 4.60 -4.28
N GLY A 127 -0.82 4.46 -5.51
CA GLY A 127 -2.14 4.97 -5.92
C GLY A 127 -3.28 4.42 -5.08
N LEU A 128 -3.27 3.11 -4.82
CA LEU A 128 -4.24 2.48 -3.91
C LEU A 128 -4.10 2.99 -2.47
N ALA A 129 -2.85 3.07 -1.98
CA ALA A 129 -2.57 3.51 -0.62
C ALA A 129 -3.00 4.96 -0.36
N LEU A 130 -2.79 5.87 -1.32
CA LEU A 130 -3.25 7.27 -1.23
C LEU A 130 -4.76 7.34 -1.00
N GLY A 131 -5.53 6.55 -1.75
CA GLY A 131 -6.99 6.47 -1.59
C GLY A 131 -7.42 5.86 -0.25
N LEU A 132 -6.70 4.85 0.26
CA LEU A 132 -6.98 4.26 1.58
C LEU A 132 -6.72 5.24 2.73
N VAL A 133 -5.63 6.01 2.68
CA VAL A 133 -5.31 7.01 3.72
C VAL A 133 -6.35 8.13 3.75
N MET A 134 -6.77 8.59 2.56
CA MET A 134 -7.74 9.67 2.39
C MET A 134 -9.20 9.19 2.26
N LEU A 135 -9.47 7.93 2.66
CA LEU A 135 -10.78 7.28 2.55
C LEU A 135 -11.89 8.15 3.13
N GLY A 136 -12.88 8.51 2.31
CA GLY A 136 -14.04 9.30 2.71
C GLY A 136 -13.73 10.74 3.16
N SER A 137 -12.50 11.24 3.03
CA SER A 137 -12.13 12.59 3.47
C SER A 137 -12.70 13.70 2.56
N LYS A 138 -13.00 13.40 1.29
CA LYS A 138 -13.35 14.40 0.26
C LYS A 138 -12.29 15.51 0.15
N ASN A 139 -11.02 15.19 0.33
CA ASN A 139 -9.96 16.18 0.18
C ASN A 139 -9.80 16.54 -1.31
N ALA A 140 -10.18 17.77 -1.66
CA ALA A 140 -10.13 18.28 -3.03
C ALA A 140 -8.71 18.22 -3.62
N GLN A 141 -7.70 18.53 -2.80
CA GLN A 141 -6.30 18.47 -3.24
C GLN A 141 -5.88 17.05 -3.61
N ALA A 142 -6.32 16.05 -2.83
CA ALA A 142 -5.99 14.67 -3.13
C ALA A 142 -6.65 14.18 -4.44
N ILE A 143 -7.88 14.61 -4.69
CA ILE A 143 -8.59 14.28 -5.94
C ILE A 143 -7.90 14.95 -7.13
N GLU A 144 -7.59 16.23 -7.04
CA GLU A 144 -6.93 16.98 -8.12
C GLU A 144 -5.55 16.41 -8.44
N ASP A 145 -4.74 16.13 -7.41
CA ASP A 145 -3.42 15.50 -7.57
C ASP A 145 -3.51 14.13 -8.26
N MET A 146 -4.44 13.28 -7.81
CA MET A 146 -4.58 11.91 -8.32
C MET A 146 -5.16 11.88 -9.74
N VAL A 147 -6.12 12.76 -10.05
CA VAL A 147 -6.70 12.88 -11.41
C VAL A 147 -5.67 13.45 -12.38
N GLY A 148 -4.96 14.51 -11.98
CA GLY A 148 -3.91 15.10 -12.81
C GLY A 148 -2.84 14.07 -13.17
N TYR A 149 -2.34 13.34 -12.17
CA TYR A 149 -1.32 12.32 -12.43
C TYR A 149 -1.85 11.10 -13.22
N ALA A 150 -3.13 10.73 -13.04
CA ALA A 150 -3.76 9.67 -13.81
C ALA A 150 -3.83 10.00 -15.32
N GLN A 151 -4.00 11.27 -15.69
CA GLN A 151 -3.99 11.71 -17.08
C GLN A 151 -2.59 11.78 -17.69
N GLU A 152 -1.56 12.03 -16.87
CA GLU A 152 -0.17 12.17 -17.33
C GLU A 152 0.55 10.81 -17.49
N THR A 153 0.28 9.86 -16.60
CA THR A 153 1.01 8.58 -16.60
C THR A 153 0.67 7.71 -17.81
N GLN A 154 1.70 7.08 -18.39
CA GLN A 154 1.55 6.11 -19.48
C GLN A 154 1.45 4.66 -18.97
N HIS A 155 1.56 4.46 -17.64
CA HIS A 155 1.54 3.14 -17.04
C HIS A 155 0.12 2.72 -16.65
N GLU A 156 -0.44 1.75 -17.39
CA GLU A 156 -1.79 1.21 -17.09
C GLU A 156 -1.95 0.73 -15.64
N LYS A 157 -0.89 0.20 -15.03
CA LYS A 157 -0.92 -0.28 -13.63
C LYS A 157 -1.15 0.88 -12.64
N ILE A 158 -0.43 1.99 -12.85
CA ILE A 158 -0.55 3.18 -12.01
C ILE A 158 -1.94 3.79 -12.20
N LEU A 159 -2.40 3.92 -13.45
CA LEU A 159 -3.74 4.40 -13.77
C LEU A 159 -4.83 3.59 -13.05
N ARG A 160 -4.76 2.25 -13.06
CA ARG A 160 -5.71 1.38 -12.35
C ARG A 160 -5.67 1.61 -10.84
N GLY A 161 -4.49 1.72 -10.25
CA GLY A 161 -4.32 1.98 -8.82
C GLY A 161 -4.92 3.33 -8.41
N LEU A 162 -4.68 4.38 -9.20
CA LEU A 162 -5.22 5.72 -8.98
C LEU A 162 -6.73 5.78 -9.17
N ALA A 163 -7.28 5.14 -10.21
CA ALA A 163 -8.71 5.11 -10.45
C ALA A 163 -9.48 4.53 -9.25
N VAL A 164 -9.00 3.43 -8.68
CA VAL A 164 -9.57 2.86 -7.46
C VAL A 164 -9.32 3.77 -6.26
N GLY A 165 -8.13 4.36 -6.14
CA GLY A 165 -7.81 5.29 -5.07
C GLY A 165 -8.75 6.51 -5.04
N ILE A 166 -9.05 7.11 -6.20
CA ILE A 166 -9.98 8.25 -6.34
C ILE A 166 -11.38 7.86 -5.87
N ALA A 167 -11.85 6.67 -6.25
CA ALA A 167 -13.13 6.14 -5.79
C ALA A 167 -13.18 5.96 -4.27
N LEU A 168 -12.07 5.55 -3.64
CA LEU A 168 -11.96 5.45 -2.18
C LEU A 168 -11.99 6.82 -1.49
N VAL A 169 -11.35 7.84 -2.04
CA VAL A 169 -11.42 9.21 -1.48
C VAL A 169 -12.86 9.73 -1.43
N MET A 170 -13.66 9.41 -2.46
CA MET A 170 -15.09 9.76 -2.56
C MET A 170 -16.04 8.76 -1.87
N TYR A 171 -15.52 7.81 -1.10
CA TYR A 171 -16.35 6.82 -0.43
C TYR A 171 -17.44 7.48 0.45
N GLY A 172 -18.70 7.14 0.18
CA GLY A 172 -19.87 7.65 0.91
C GLY A 172 -20.34 9.05 0.51
N ARG A 173 -19.83 9.64 -0.59
CA ARG A 173 -20.13 11.03 -1.00
C ARG A 173 -21.31 11.22 -1.96
N MET A 174 -22.05 10.17 -2.31
CA MET A 174 -23.31 10.23 -3.09
C MET A 174 -23.23 11.22 -4.26
N GLU A 175 -24.14 12.20 -4.33
CA GLU A 175 -24.28 13.18 -5.42
C GLU A 175 -23.04 14.05 -5.64
N GLU A 176 -22.17 14.22 -4.63
CA GLU A 176 -20.95 15.01 -4.77
C GLU A 176 -19.89 14.32 -5.64
N ALA A 177 -20.03 13.01 -5.87
CA ALA A 177 -19.15 12.25 -6.75
C ALA A 177 -19.59 12.31 -8.23
N ASP A 178 -20.82 12.72 -8.53
CA ASP A 178 -21.39 12.63 -9.88
C ASP A 178 -20.60 13.44 -10.91
N ALA A 179 -20.18 14.66 -10.55
CA ALA A 179 -19.36 15.51 -11.41
C ALA A 179 -18.00 14.86 -11.76
N LEU A 180 -17.39 14.19 -10.78
CA LEU A 180 -16.11 13.50 -10.98
C LEU A 180 -16.28 12.25 -11.85
N ILE A 181 -17.35 11.48 -11.62
CA ILE A 181 -17.69 10.29 -12.41
C ILE A 181 -17.93 10.68 -13.87
N GLU A 182 -18.71 11.72 -14.13
CA GLU A 182 -18.96 12.20 -15.49
C GLU A 182 -17.67 12.63 -16.20
N SER A 183 -16.78 13.34 -15.50
CA SER A 183 -15.49 13.76 -16.07
C SER A 183 -14.64 12.55 -16.45
N LEU A 184 -14.49 11.58 -15.53
CA LEU A 184 -13.66 10.39 -15.74
C LEU A 184 -14.23 9.43 -16.79
N CYS A 185 -15.56 9.37 -16.96
CA CYS A 185 -16.19 8.58 -18.03
C CYS A 185 -16.04 9.21 -19.43
N ARG A 186 -15.82 10.52 -19.52
CA ARG A 186 -15.61 11.24 -20.78
C ARG A 186 -14.14 11.21 -21.23
N ASP A 187 -13.22 11.09 -20.29
CA ASP A 187 -11.81 10.86 -20.56
C ASP A 187 -11.64 9.48 -21.21
N LYS A 188 -11.14 9.46 -22.44
CA LYS A 188 -11.05 8.25 -23.27
C LYS A 188 -9.79 8.24 -24.11
#